data_AF-A0A5J5T0I2-F1
#
_entry.id   AF-A0A5J5T0I2-F1
#
_cell.length_a   1.000
_cell.length_b   1.000
_cell.length_c   1.000
_cell.angle_alpha   90.00
_cell.angle_beta   90.00
_cell.angle_gamma   90.00
#
_symmetry.space_group_name_H-M   'P 1'
#
loop_
_entity.id
_entity.type
_entity.pdbx_description
1 polymer ?
#
loop_
_entity_poly.entity_id
_entity_poly.type
_entity_poly.pdbx_seq_one_letter_code
_entity_poly.pdbx_strand_id
1 'polypeptide(L)'
;MEVGLVALLRLTWVAAILPIILASLRLRPFHQTILGLAKRGKTMHPSSSKFTVPQRFFSHFYMVGTLWTTLLLLTTWLYACTAGSTSSTIFALHKSHRVWRAVFLLWLMEAQVLRRLYESLYVFHYRPLARMHIFGYFIGMSYYIVASLSLCCTCAPEVFEFTLDLVSEGRKQWQPLEVIGGNRSPLWLGWKQWVGSAIFLWGWIHQLRCHAILVS
;
A
#
# COMPACT_ATOMS: atom_id res chain seq x y z
N MET A 1 -11.09 -10.52 -16.16
CA MET A 1 -10.29 -10.54 -14.92
C MET A 1 -10.38 -9.22 -14.14
N GLU A 2 -10.22 -8.07 -14.81
CA GLU A 2 -10.34 -6.71 -14.22
C GLU A 2 -11.58 -6.48 -13.35
N VAL A 3 -12.77 -6.77 -13.90
CA VAL A 3 -14.05 -6.53 -13.21
C VAL A 3 -14.16 -7.35 -11.92
N GLY A 4 -13.61 -8.58 -11.92
CA GLY A 4 -13.59 -9.45 -10.74
C GLY A 4 -12.67 -8.93 -9.65
N LEU A 5 -11.46 -8.49 -9.99
CA LEU A 5 -10.50 -7.94 -9.03
C LEU A 5 -11.02 -6.65 -8.39
N VAL A 6 -11.53 -5.72 -9.21
CA VAL A 6 -12.07 -4.44 -8.72
C VAL A 6 -13.30 -4.67 -7.84
N ALA A 7 -14.20 -5.59 -8.22
CA ALA A 7 -15.35 -5.94 -7.40
C ALA A 7 -14.93 -6.55 -6.06
N LEU A 8 -13.97 -7.48 -6.06
CA LEU A 8 -13.45 -8.10 -4.85
C LEU A 8 -12.85 -7.05 -3.90
N LEU A 9 -11.99 -6.16 -4.40
CA LEU A 9 -11.39 -5.08 -3.61
C LEU A 9 -12.45 -4.15 -3.01
N ARG A 10 -13.47 -3.78 -3.79
CA ARG A 10 -14.59 -2.95 -3.30
C ARG A 10 -15.34 -3.66 -2.18
N LEU A 11 -15.66 -4.94 -2.35
CA LEU A 11 -16.32 -5.74 -1.32
C LEU A 11 -15.46 -5.84 -0.05
N THR A 12 -14.14 -6.04 -0.19
CA THR A 12 -13.20 -6.04 0.94
C THR A 12 -13.22 -4.72 1.69
N TRP A 13 -13.19 -3.57 0.99
CA TRP A 13 -13.25 -2.26 1.64
C TRP A 13 -14.60 -1.99 2.31
N VAL A 14 -15.71 -2.37 1.67
CA VAL A 14 -17.03 -2.26 2.27
C VAL A 14 -17.11 -3.10 3.55
N ALA A 15 -16.65 -4.35 3.51
CA ALA A 15 -16.60 -5.23 4.67
C ALA A 15 -15.70 -4.70 5.79
N ALA A 16 -14.61 -4.00 5.47
CA ALA A 16 -13.71 -3.40 6.45
C ALA A 16 -14.27 -2.11 7.07
N ILE A 17 -14.92 -1.25 6.27
CA ILE A 17 -15.40 0.07 6.69
C ILE A 17 -16.73 -0.03 7.44
N LEU A 18 -17.64 -0.91 7.00
CA LEU A 18 -18.98 -1.02 7.58
C LEU A 18 -18.96 -1.26 9.11
N PRO A 19 -18.16 -2.21 9.65
CA PRO A 19 -18.06 -2.38 11.10
C PRO A 19 -17.54 -1.13 11.82
N ILE A 20 -16.59 -0.40 11.22
CA ILE A 20 -16.01 0.82 11.79
C ILE A 20 -17.07 1.92 11.89
N ILE A 21 -17.88 2.09 10.85
CA ILE A 21 -19.00 3.04 10.86
C ILE A 21 -20.00 2.64 11.96
N LEU A 22 -20.40 1.37 12.02
CA LEU A 22 -21.33 0.87 13.05
C LEU A 22 -20.79 1.08 14.47
N ALA A 23 -19.49 0.88 14.69
CA ALA A 23 -18.84 1.18 15.97
C ALA A 23 -18.78 2.68 16.28
N SER A 24 -18.60 3.54 15.27
CA SER A 24 -18.59 5.00 15.43
C SER A 24 -19.97 5.56 15.79
N LEU A 25 -21.04 4.89 15.32
CA LEU A 25 -22.43 5.18 15.68
C LEU A 25 -22.83 4.66 17.08
N ARG A 26 -21.84 4.27 17.91
CA ARG A 26 -22.01 3.80 19.30
C ARG A 26 -22.89 2.55 19.45
N LEU A 27 -22.99 1.72 18.41
CA LEU A 27 -23.60 0.40 18.56
C LEU A 27 -22.70 -0.45 19.46
N ARG A 28 -23.13 -0.64 20.73
CA ARG A 28 -22.36 -1.28 21.80
C ARG A 28 -21.63 -2.57 21.40
N PRO A 29 -22.25 -3.56 20.70
CA PRO A 29 -21.56 -4.80 20.36
C PRO A 29 -20.41 -4.57 19.37
N PHE A 30 -20.62 -3.70 18.37
CA PHE A 30 -19.59 -3.39 17.36
C PHE A 30 -18.46 -2.58 17.96
N HIS A 31 -18.79 -1.58 18.78
CA HIS A 31 -17.80 -0.77 19.47
C HIS A 31 -16.87 -1.61 20.36
N GLN A 32 -17.44 -2.51 21.19
CA GLN A 32 -16.65 -3.38 22.06
C GLN A 32 -15.79 -4.37 21.27
N THR A 33 -16.32 -4.93 20.19
CA THR A 33 -15.59 -5.88 19.33
C THR A 33 -14.41 -5.20 18.63
N ILE A 34 -14.65 -4.05 17.98
CA ILE A 34 -13.60 -3.30 17.28
C ILE A 34 -12.57 -2.77 18.27
N LEU A 35 -13.01 -2.24 19.40
CA LEU A 35 -12.09 -1.78 20.44
C LEU A 35 -11.22 -2.96 20.90
N GLY A 36 -11.81 -4.13 21.15
CA GLY A 36 -11.12 -5.37 21.52
C GLY A 36 -10.04 -5.79 20.52
N LEU A 37 -10.36 -5.77 19.22
CA LEU A 37 -9.42 -6.08 18.14
C LEU A 37 -8.31 -5.03 17.98
N ALA A 38 -8.65 -3.76 18.20
CA ALA A 38 -7.75 -2.63 18.06
C ALA A 38 -6.91 -2.35 19.33
N LYS A 39 -7.18 -3.02 20.46
CA LYS A 39 -6.41 -2.83 21.69
C LYS A 39 -4.93 -3.13 21.44
N ARG A 40 -4.08 -2.16 21.76
CA ARG A 40 -2.64 -2.24 21.60
C ARG A 40 -1.94 -1.33 22.60
N GLY A 41 -0.77 -1.74 23.08
CA GLY A 41 0.07 -0.90 23.93
C GLY A 41 -0.65 -0.48 25.21
N LYS A 42 -0.80 0.84 25.44
CA LYS A 42 -1.34 1.42 26.68
C LYS A 42 -2.80 1.02 26.97
N THR A 43 -3.56 0.59 25.97
CA THR A 43 -4.99 0.24 26.13
C THR A 43 -5.22 -1.25 26.42
N MET A 44 -4.15 -2.04 26.53
CA MET A 44 -4.22 -3.49 26.69
C MET A 44 -3.70 -3.88 28.08
N HIS A 45 -4.58 -4.49 28.89
CA HIS A 45 -4.22 -4.92 30.24
C HIS A 45 -3.33 -6.18 30.17
N PRO A 46 -2.21 -6.25 30.90
CA PRO A 46 -1.22 -7.33 30.79
C PRO A 46 -1.72 -8.72 31.22
N SER A 47 -2.89 -8.82 31.86
CA SER A 47 -3.42 -10.10 32.37
C SER A 47 -4.15 -10.96 31.33
N SER A 48 -4.40 -10.46 30.12
CA SER A 48 -5.08 -11.22 29.06
C SER A 48 -4.05 -11.76 28.06
N SER A 49 -3.53 -12.96 28.32
CA SER A 49 -2.43 -13.58 27.54
C SER A 49 -2.89 -14.40 26.33
N LYS A 50 -4.19 -14.69 26.18
CA LYS A 50 -4.70 -15.54 25.10
C LYS A 50 -4.74 -14.77 23.78
N PHE A 51 -4.15 -15.35 22.72
CA PHE A 51 -4.17 -14.83 21.34
C PHE A 51 -3.52 -13.45 21.13
N THR A 52 -2.35 -13.26 21.73
CA THR A 52 -1.61 -11.98 21.66
C THR A 52 -0.20 -12.17 21.14
N VAL A 53 0.30 -11.17 20.43
CA VAL A 53 1.62 -11.13 19.79
C VAL A 53 2.40 -9.94 20.35
N PRO A 54 3.74 -10.03 20.49
CA PRO A 54 4.56 -8.88 20.87
C PRO A 54 4.35 -7.70 19.92
N GLN A 55 4.17 -6.52 20.50
CA GLN A 55 3.90 -5.30 19.74
C GLN A 55 5.03 -4.92 18.76
N ARG A 56 6.26 -5.38 19.01
CA ARG A 56 7.42 -5.20 18.12
C ARG A 56 7.23 -5.81 16.73
N PHE A 57 6.35 -6.82 16.57
CA PHE A 57 6.07 -7.42 15.26
C PHE A 57 5.31 -6.49 14.31
N PHE A 58 4.97 -5.28 14.75
CA PHE A 58 4.43 -4.24 13.88
C PHE A 58 5.39 -3.85 12.75
N SER A 59 6.71 -4.03 12.94
CA SER A 59 7.69 -3.85 11.86
C SER A 59 7.43 -4.77 10.67
N HIS A 60 6.93 -5.99 10.91
CA HIS A 60 6.61 -6.94 9.83
C HIS A 60 5.57 -6.40 8.86
N PHE A 61 4.64 -5.55 9.32
CA PHE A 61 3.62 -4.95 8.46
C PHE A 61 4.27 -4.09 7.39
N TYR A 62 5.27 -3.32 7.81
CA TYR A 62 6.01 -2.44 6.92
C TYR A 62 7.03 -3.18 6.08
N MET A 63 7.62 -4.28 6.58
CA MET A 63 8.48 -5.14 5.76
C MET A 63 7.68 -5.78 4.62
N VAL A 64 6.56 -6.44 4.93
CA VAL A 64 5.68 -7.05 3.93
C VAL A 64 5.13 -5.97 2.99
N GLY A 65 4.70 -4.84 3.55
CA GLY A 65 4.25 -3.69 2.76
C GLY A 65 5.30 -3.25 1.75
N THR A 66 6.53 -3.00 2.20
CA THR A 66 7.66 -2.54 1.36
C THR A 66 7.98 -3.55 0.26
N LEU A 67 8.12 -4.83 0.61
CA LEU A 67 8.39 -5.88 -0.38
C LEU A 67 7.28 -5.98 -1.43
N TRP A 68 6.03 -5.82 -1.01
CA TRP A 68 4.89 -5.87 -1.91
C TRP A 68 4.79 -4.63 -2.80
N THR A 69 4.96 -3.43 -2.24
CA THR A 69 4.90 -2.17 -2.99
C THR A 69 6.07 -2.02 -3.95
N THR A 70 7.28 -2.46 -3.59
CA THR A 70 8.43 -2.48 -4.50
C THR A 70 8.19 -3.39 -5.71
N LEU A 71 7.65 -4.59 -5.47
CA LEU A 71 7.30 -5.53 -6.55
C LEU A 71 6.25 -4.93 -7.51
N LEU A 72 5.18 -4.36 -6.96
CA LEU A 72 4.13 -3.73 -7.75
C LEU A 72 4.65 -2.50 -8.50
N LEU A 73 5.47 -1.67 -7.85
CA LEU A 73 6.05 -0.48 -8.45
C LEU A 73 6.97 -0.85 -9.61
N LEU A 74 7.86 -1.82 -9.42
CA LEU A 74 8.81 -2.25 -10.45
C LEU A 74 8.10 -2.84 -11.67
N THR A 75 7.18 -3.79 -11.46
CA THR A 75 6.45 -4.43 -12.57
C THR A 75 5.57 -3.43 -13.32
N THR A 76 4.87 -2.54 -12.60
CA THR A 76 4.05 -1.49 -13.22
C THR A 76 4.91 -0.45 -13.94
N TRP A 77 6.09 -0.11 -13.41
CA TRP A 77 7.03 0.81 -14.06
C TRP A 77 7.57 0.23 -15.38
N LEU A 78 8.02 -1.03 -15.36
CA LEU A 78 8.49 -1.73 -16.55
C LEU A 78 7.38 -1.79 -17.62
N TYR A 79 6.16 -2.15 -17.21
CA TYR A 79 4.99 -2.13 -18.09
C TYR A 79 4.69 -0.74 -18.66
N ALA A 80 4.84 0.33 -17.87
CA ALA A 80 4.64 1.70 -18.33
C ALA A 80 5.63 2.09 -19.43
N CYS A 81 6.89 1.66 -19.29
CA CYS A 81 7.95 1.95 -20.25
C CYS A 81 7.71 1.22 -21.58
N THR A 82 7.28 -0.04 -21.55
CA THR A 82 6.99 -0.82 -22.76
C THR A 82 5.72 -0.34 -23.46
N ALA A 83 4.65 -0.08 -22.69
CA ALA A 83 3.38 0.42 -23.23
C ALA A 83 3.48 1.85 -23.80
N GLY A 84 4.47 2.64 -23.36
CA GLY A 84 4.70 4.00 -23.88
C GLY A 84 5.24 4.06 -25.31
N SER A 85 5.78 2.95 -25.81
CA SER A 85 6.42 2.88 -27.13
C SER A 85 5.46 2.53 -28.27
N THR A 86 4.21 2.16 -27.96
CA THR A 86 3.23 1.64 -28.92
C THR A 86 2.11 2.66 -29.21
N SER A 87 2.24 3.36 -30.34
CA SER A 87 1.21 4.17 -31.04
C SER A 87 0.70 5.48 -30.40
N SER A 88 0.48 6.47 -31.27
CA SER A 88 0.03 7.85 -30.97
C SER A 88 -1.50 8.02 -30.84
N THR A 89 -2.27 6.94 -30.72
CA THR A 89 -3.74 6.99 -30.66
C THR A 89 -4.25 7.56 -29.32
N ILE A 90 -5.36 8.30 -29.33
CA ILE A 90 -6.01 8.86 -28.12
C ILE A 90 -6.24 7.79 -27.03
N PHE A 91 -6.63 6.58 -27.43
CA PHE A 91 -6.82 5.45 -26.52
C PHE A 91 -5.51 5.03 -25.81
N ALA A 92 -4.38 5.04 -26.53
CA ALA A 92 -3.06 4.76 -25.99
C ALA A 92 -2.60 5.85 -25.01
N LEU A 93 -2.94 7.12 -25.28
CA LEU A 93 -2.69 8.24 -24.34
C LEU A 93 -3.43 8.03 -23.01
N HIS A 94 -4.73 7.71 -23.08
CA HIS A 94 -5.55 7.49 -21.89
C HIS A 94 -5.08 6.26 -21.09
N LYS A 95 -4.66 5.18 -21.78
CA LYS A 95 -4.05 4.02 -21.13
C LYS A 95 -2.73 4.37 -20.45
N SER A 96 -1.81 5.04 -21.15
CA SER A 96 -0.52 5.47 -20.61
C SER A 96 -0.68 6.37 -19.38
N HIS A 97 -1.59 7.35 -19.42
CA HIS A 97 -1.88 8.21 -18.27
C HIS A 97 -2.39 7.44 -17.05
N ARG A 98 -3.23 6.40 -17.25
CA ARG A 98 -3.71 5.54 -16.16
C ARG A 98 -2.58 4.75 -15.49
N VAL A 99 -1.67 4.18 -16.29
CA VAL A 99 -0.52 3.41 -15.78
C VAL A 99 0.46 4.32 -15.04
N TRP A 100 0.82 5.47 -15.62
CA TRP A 100 1.71 6.44 -14.96
C TRP A 100 1.13 7.01 -13.67
N ARG A 101 -0.20 7.15 -13.59
CA ARG A 101 -0.88 7.49 -12.33
C ARG A 101 -0.72 6.39 -11.28
N ALA A 102 -0.85 5.12 -11.65
CA ALA A 102 -0.64 4.00 -10.73
C ALA A 102 0.82 3.96 -10.24
N VAL A 103 1.78 4.13 -11.14
CA VAL A 103 3.22 4.25 -10.81
C VAL A 103 3.46 5.37 -9.78
N PHE A 104 2.92 6.56 -10.03
CA PHE A 104 3.08 7.70 -9.12
C PHE A 104 2.47 7.43 -7.73
N LEU A 105 1.28 6.85 -7.67
CA LEU A 105 0.63 6.51 -6.40
C LEU A 105 1.40 5.40 -5.65
N LEU A 106 1.90 4.39 -6.36
CA LEU A 106 2.74 3.34 -5.78
C LEU A 106 4.06 3.91 -5.27
N TRP A 107 4.65 4.90 -5.94
CA TRP A 107 5.84 5.59 -5.46
C TRP A 107 5.60 6.36 -4.15
N LEU A 108 4.47 7.08 -4.04
CA LEU A 108 4.07 7.73 -2.78
C LEU A 108 3.81 6.72 -1.66
N MET A 109 3.17 5.60 -1.98
CA MET A 109 2.90 4.52 -1.02
C MET A 109 4.21 3.84 -0.56
N GLU A 110 5.11 3.52 -1.49
CA GLU A 110 6.42 2.94 -1.22
C GLU A 110 7.21 3.83 -0.26
N ALA A 111 7.29 5.12 -0.56
CA ALA A 111 7.93 6.07 0.31
C ALA A 111 7.31 6.00 1.72
N GLN A 112 5.97 6.02 1.84
CA GLN A 112 5.28 6.06 3.14
C GLN A 112 5.59 4.82 3.97
N VAL A 113 5.54 3.65 3.32
CA VAL A 113 5.79 2.38 3.99
C VAL A 113 7.27 2.28 4.39
N LEU A 114 8.21 2.71 3.53
CA LEU A 114 9.64 2.75 3.84
C LEU A 114 9.96 3.64 5.03
N ARG A 115 9.40 4.85 5.09
CA ARG A 115 9.57 5.73 6.25
C ARG A 115 9.04 5.04 7.52
N ARG A 116 7.84 4.46 7.46
CA ARG A 116 7.26 3.80 8.63
C ARG A 116 8.03 2.55 9.04
N LEU A 117 8.65 1.83 8.10
CA LEU A 117 9.59 0.75 8.38
C LEU A 117 10.81 1.29 9.13
N TYR A 118 11.44 2.34 8.59
CA TYR A 118 12.58 3.00 9.24
C TYR A 118 12.25 3.46 10.66
N GLU A 119 11.13 4.18 10.84
CA GLU A 119 10.67 4.62 12.16
C GLU A 119 10.43 3.43 13.10
N SER A 120 9.88 2.32 12.60
CA SER A 120 9.62 1.12 13.40
C SER A 120 10.87 0.34 13.81
N LEU A 121 11.94 0.42 13.01
CA LEU A 121 13.20 -0.28 13.29
C LEU A 121 14.14 0.55 14.17
N TYR A 122 14.22 1.86 13.92
CA TYR A 122 15.26 2.71 14.51
C TYR A 122 14.75 3.75 15.49
N VAL A 123 13.51 4.21 15.34
CA VAL A 123 12.97 5.33 16.15
C VAL A 123 12.08 4.81 17.28
N PHE A 124 11.22 3.83 17.00
CA PHE A 124 10.26 3.33 17.98
C PHE A 124 10.83 2.27 18.90
N HIS A 125 10.94 2.63 20.17
CA HIS A 125 11.28 1.71 21.24
C HIS A 125 10.01 1.09 21.83
N TYR A 126 9.65 -0.11 21.37
CA TYR A 126 8.50 -0.83 21.91
C TYR A 126 8.84 -1.44 23.27
N ARG A 127 8.00 -1.19 24.28
CA ARG A 127 8.12 -1.85 25.59
C ARG A 127 8.00 -3.37 25.41
N PRO A 128 8.86 -4.19 26.03
CA PRO A 128 8.88 -5.65 25.84
C PRO A 128 7.59 -6.35 26.32
N LEU A 129 6.85 -5.72 27.22
CA LEU A 129 5.55 -6.20 27.72
C LEU A 129 4.37 -5.78 26.84
N ALA A 130 4.57 -4.90 25.86
CA ALA A 130 3.49 -4.41 25.03
C ALA A 130 3.02 -5.49 24.04
N ARG A 131 1.72 -5.74 24.00
CA ARG A 131 1.08 -6.79 23.21
C ARG A 131 0.06 -6.19 22.24
N MET A 132 -0.28 -6.97 21.21
CA MET A 132 -1.34 -6.70 20.23
C MET A 132 -2.09 -8.00 19.95
N HIS A 133 -3.38 -7.91 19.64
CA HIS A 133 -4.20 -9.07 19.29
C HIS A 133 -3.77 -9.72 17.96
N ILE A 134 -3.75 -11.05 17.88
CA ILE A 134 -3.33 -11.79 16.67
C ILE A 134 -4.21 -11.49 15.45
N PHE A 135 -5.52 -11.31 15.63
CA PHE A 135 -6.41 -10.94 14.53
C PHE A 135 -6.13 -9.53 14.03
N GLY A 136 -5.85 -8.59 14.94
CA GLY A 136 -5.39 -7.26 14.57
C GLY A 136 -4.08 -7.31 13.79
N TYR A 137 -3.20 -8.27 14.12
CA TYR A 137 -1.93 -8.48 13.42
C TYR A 137 -2.14 -8.88 11.95
N PHE A 138 -2.99 -9.89 11.69
CA PHE A 138 -3.30 -10.29 10.32
C PHE A 138 -4.07 -9.24 9.52
N ILE A 139 -5.03 -8.55 10.15
CA ILE A 139 -5.75 -7.43 9.54
C ILE A 139 -4.79 -6.29 9.16
N GLY A 140 -3.81 -5.99 10.03
CA GLY A 140 -2.78 -5.00 9.76
C GLY A 140 -1.90 -5.37 8.56
N MET A 141 -1.49 -6.63 8.42
CA MET A 141 -0.73 -7.09 7.26
C MET A 141 -1.55 -7.07 5.98
N SER A 142 -2.78 -7.59 6.00
CA SER A 142 -3.63 -7.63 4.80
C SER A 142 -3.94 -6.22 4.28
N TYR A 143 -4.05 -5.24 5.16
CA TYR A 143 -4.23 -3.84 4.77
C TYR A 143 -3.14 -3.35 3.81
N TYR A 144 -1.84 -3.60 4.08
CA TYR A 144 -0.77 -3.13 3.19
C TYR A 144 -0.76 -3.83 1.83
N ILE A 145 -1.25 -5.07 1.76
CA ILE A 145 -1.41 -5.80 0.50
C ILE A 145 -2.58 -5.20 -0.30
N VAL A 146 -3.76 -5.12 0.33
CA VAL A 146 -5.01 -4.67 -0.31
C VAL A 146 -4.96 -3.19 -0.68
N ALA A 147 -4.40 -2.33 0.16
CA ALA A 147 -4.25 -0.89 -0.11
C ALA A 147 -3.35 -0.64 -1.33
N SER A 148 -2.19 -1.27 -1.37
CA SER A 148 -1.26 -1.13 -2.48
C SER A 148 -1.84 -1.65 -3.79
N LEU A 149 -2.52 -2.80 -3.75
CA LEU A 149 -3.22 -3.36 -4.91
C LEU A 149 -4.38 -2.46 -5.37
N SER A 150 -5.03 -1.76 -4.45
CA SER A 150 -6.11 -0.81 -4.79
C SER A 150 -5.60 0.41 -5.58
N LEU A 151 -4.33 0.79 -5.43
CA LEU A 151 -3.73 1.92 -6.16
C LEU A 151 -3.48 1.59 -7.64
N CYS A 152 -3.25 0.31 -7.97
CA CYS A 152 -2.96 -0.15 -9.32
C CYS A 152 -4.02 -1.10 -9.91
N CYS A 153 -5.16 -1.31 -9.24
CA CYS A 153 -6.15 -2.32 -9.62
C CYS A 153 -6.70 -2.19 -11.05
N THR A 154 -6.69 -0.97 -11.61
CA THR A 154 -7.16 -0.70 -12.98
C THR A 154 -6.18 -1.10 -14.08
N CYS A 155 -4.92 -1.35 -13.74
CA CYS A 155 -3.90 -1.84 -14.67
C CYS A 155 -3.23 -3.15 -14.18
N ALA A 156 -3.64 -3.64 -13.01
CA ALA A 156 -3.06 -4.81 -12.38
C ALA A 156 -3.12 -6.09 -13.23
N PRO A 157 -4.23 -6.43 -13.92
CA PRO A 157 -4.26 -7.67 -14.71
C PRO A 157 -3.36 -7.58 -15.94
N GLU A 158 -3.28 -6.44 -16.63
CA GLU A 158 -2.37 -6.29 -17.76
C GLU A 158 -0.90 -6.31 -17.31
N VAL A 159 -0.59 -5.72 -16.16
CA VAL A 159 0.75 -5.80 -15.54
C VAL A 159 1.05 -7.24 -15.11
N PHE A 160 0.06 -7.98 -14.61
CA PHE A 160 0.23 -9.37 -14.21
C PHE A 160 0.50 -10.28 -15.40
N GLU A 161 -0.28 -10.15 -16.48
CA GLU A 161 -0.03 -10.86 -17.75
C GLU A 161 1.36 -10.54 -18.29
N PHE A 162 1.72 -9.25 -18.36
CA PHE A 162 3.06 -8.82 -18.76
C PHE A 162 4.17 -9.42 -17.87
N THR A 163 3.94 -9.51 -16.55
CA THR A 163 4.91 -10.09 -15.62
C THR A 163 5.03 -11.61 -15.82
N LEU A 164 3.93 -12.30 -16.07
CA LEU A 164 3.94 -13.73 -16.39
C LEU A 164 4.68 -14.00 -17.71
N ASP A 165 4.42 -13.19 -18.72
CA ASP A 165 5.11 -13.26 -20.01
C ASP A 165 6.61 -13.02 -19.80
N LEU A 166 7.00 -11.99 -19.06
CA LEU A 166 8.41 -11.68 -18.74
C LEU A 166 9.09 -12.84 -17.99
N VAL A 167 8.41 -13.48 -17.03
CA VAL A 167 8.94 -14.64 -16.29
C VAL A 167 9.06 -15.87 -17.20
N SER A 168 8.13 -16.04 -18.14
CA SER A 168 8.12 -17.16 -19.09
C SER A 168 9.18 -17.00 -20.20
N GLU A 169 9.36 -15.78 -20.70
CA GLU A 169 10.28 -15.39 -21.78
C GLU A 169 11.69 -15.11 -21.26
N GLY A 170 11.86 -14.75 -19.99
CA GLY A 170 13.14 -14.61 -19.30
C GLY A 170 13.98 -15.91 -19.29
N ARG A 171 13.40 -17.03 -19.74
CA ARG A 171 14.13 -18.27 -20.05
C ARG A 171 14.71 -18.35 -21.47
N LYS A 172 14.36 -17.48 -22.42
CA LYS A 172 14.71 -17.65 -23.84
C LYS A 172 15.58 -16.59 -24.49
N GLN A 173 15.54 -15.31 -24.14
CA GLN A 173 16.52 -14.33 -24.63
C GLN A 173 16.33 -13.00 -23.90
N TRP A 174 17.35 -12.52 -23.18
CA TRP A 174 17.37 -11.14 -22.69
C TRP A 174 17.80 -10.23 -23.85
N GLN A 175 16.85 -9.58 -24.53
CA GLN A 175 17.18 -8.39 -25.31
C GLN A 175 17.46 -7.26 -24.30
N PRO A 176 18.57 -6.51 -24.43
CA PRO A 176 18.89 -5.44 -23.50
C PRO A 176 17.75 -4.45 -23.46
N LEU A 177 17.52 -3.92 -22.27
CA LEU A 177 16.59 -2.86 -21.92
C LEU A 177 16.96 -1.54 -22.66
N GLU A 178 16.98 -1.53 -23.99
CA GLU A 178 17.24 -0.34 -24.84
C GLU A 178 16.04 0.61 -24.88
N VAL A 179 14.96 0.31 -24.16
CA VAL A 179 13.73 1.13 -24.12
C VAL A 179 13.57 1.78 -22.74
N ILE A 180 14.64 2.40 -22.22
CA ILE A 180 14.49 3.47 -21.22
C ILE A 180 14.38 4.79 -22.00
N GLY A 181 13.28 4.95 -22.74
CA GLY A 181 13.15 6.07 -23.67
C GLY A 181 11.71 6.44 -24.02
N GLY A 182 10.71 5.93 -23.29
CA GLY A 182 9.36 6.48 -23.39
C GLY A 182 9.37 7.90 -22.83
N ASN A 183 9.28 8.91 -23.69
CA ASN A 183 9.34 10.36 -23.40
C ASN A 183 8.21 10.90 -22.48
N ARG A 184 7.62 10.05 -21.64
CA ARG A 184 6.48 10.35 -20.77
C ARG A 184 6.81 9.92 -19.35
N SER A 185 7.44 10.81 -18.60
CA SER A 185 7.68 10.64 -17.17
C SER A 185 6.37 10.77 -16.36
N PRO A 186 6.31 10.29 -15.10
CA PRO A 186 5.14 10.50 -14.23
C PRO A 186 4.82 11.98 -13.98
N LEU A 187 5.73 12.89 -14.33
CA LEU A 187 5.54 14.34 -14.23
C LEU A 187 4.44 14.89 -15.15
N TRP A 188 3.98 14.12 -16.14
CA TRP A 188 2.88 14.47 -17.06
C TRP A 188 1.47 14.27 -16.45
N LEU A 189 1.38 14.06 -15.14
CA LEU A 189 0.10 13.92 -14.45
C LEU A 189 -0.61 15.29 -14.32
N GLY A 190 -1.94 15.25 -14.38
CA GLY A 190 -2.77 16.44 -14.24
C GLY A 190 -2.61 17.18 -12.90
N TRP A 191 -3.07 18.43 -12.85
CA TRP A 191 -2.97 19.31 -11.67
C TRP A 191 -3.55 18.71 -10.39
N LYS A 192 -4.61 17.88 -10.49
CA LYS A 192 -5.24 17.23 -9.33
C LYS A 192 -4.27 16.31 -8.58
N GLN A 193 -3.40 15.61 -9.30
CA GLN A 193 -2.40 14.72 -8.72
C GLN A 193 -1.33 15.50 -7.96
N TRP A 194 -0.93 16.66 -8.49
CA TRP A 194 0.02 17.56 -7.83
C TRP A 194 -0.56 18.19 -6.56
N VAL A 195 -1.82 18.63 -6.60
CA VAL A 195 -2.52 19.12 -5.40
C VAL A 195 -2.61 18.00 -4.34
N GLY A 196 -2.99 16.79 -4.74
CA GLY A 196 -3.02 15.63 -3.84
C GLY A 196 -1.64 15.30 -3.26
N SER A 197 -0.59 15.40 -4.07
CA SER A 197 0.79 15.19 -3.64
C SER A 197 1.25 16.24 -2.63
N ALA A 198 0.90 17.52 -2.84
CA ALA A 198 1.22 18.58 -1.89
C ALA A 198 0.55 18.34 -0.53
N ILE A 199 -0.73 17.97 -0.52
CA ILE A 199 -1.46 17.62 0.72
C ILE A 199 -0.83 16.40 1.40
N PHE A 200 -0.46 15.38 0.61
CA PHE A 200 0.21 14.19 1.10
C PHE A 200 1.57 14.52 1.75
N LEU A 201 2.42 15.30 1.08
CA LEU A 201 3.73 15.71 1.58
C LEU A 201 3.60 16.57 2.84
N TRP A 202 2.62 17.47 2.89
CA TRP A 202 2.33 18.24 4.09
C TRP A 202 1.99 17.33 5.28
N GLY A 203 1.01 16.43 5.10
CA GLY A 203 0.59 15.49 6.14
C GLY A 203 1.72 14.54 6.55
N TRP A 204 2.54 14.14 5.60
CA TRP A 204 3.72 13.32 5.83
C TRP A 204 4.74 14.01 6.75
N ILE A 205 5.13 15.23 6.40
CA ILE A 205 6.12 16.01 7.16
C ILE A 205 5.57 16.32 8.55
N HIS A 206 4.30 16.72 8.62
CA HIS A 206 3.63 16.97 9.88
C HIS A 206 3.65 15.73 10.79
N GLN A 207 3.33 14.56 10.23
CA GLN A 207 3.37 13.32 10.97
C GLN A 207 4.78 12.98 11.47
N LEU A 208 5.81 13.16 10.63
CA LEU A 208 7.20 12.92 11.02
C LEU A 208 7.59 13.78 12.24
N ARG A 209 7.20 15.06 12.24
CA ARG A 209 7.45 15.96 13.38
C ARG A 209 6.74 15.50 14.65
N CYS A 210 5.47 15.10 14.55
CA CYS A 210 4.72 14.59 15.70
C CYS A 210 5.35 13.31 16.27
N HIS A 211 5.83 12.40 15.42
CA HIS A 211 6.52 11.19 15.88
C HIS A 211 7.86 11.52 16.56
N ALA A 212 8.62 12.49 16.04
CA ALA A 212 9.85 12.94 16.68
C ALA A 212 9.61 13.47 18.10
N ILE A 213 8.54 14.27 18.30
CA ILE A 213 8.16 14.80 19.62
C ILE A 213 7.69 13.69 20.58
N LEU A 214 7.00 12.67 20.08
CA LEU A 214 6.51 11.56 20.93
C LEU A 214 7.63 10.60 21.38
N VAL A 215 8.77 10.62 20.69
CA VAL A 215 9.91 9.73 20.94
C VAL A 215 11.01 10.42 21.76
N SER A 216 11.08 11.76 21.75
CA SER A 216 11.93 12.55 22.66
C SER A 216 11.43 12.48 24.10
#